data_AF-F4WR92-F1
#
_entry.id   AF-F4WR92-F1
#
_cell.length_a   1.000
_cell.length_b   1.000
_cell.length_c   1.000
_cell.angle_alpha   90.00
_cell.angle_beta   90.00
_cell.angle_gamma   90.00
#
_symmetry.space_group_name_H-M   'P 1'
#
loop_
_entity.id
_entity.type
_entity.pdbx_description
1 polymer ?
#
loop_
_entity_poly.entity_id
_entity_poly.type
_entity_poly.pdbx_seq_one_letter_code
_entity_poly.pdbx_strand_id
1 'polypeptide(L)'
;MAAINVDKTCSLLSISPQDHRKTSLLTDCDINKILERKFGSGNSRLIDWRLEPLNKTEGFLGQYHHLRIKARIDGKTQSLQFFAKTPPPTHSPQFKFLQRFDTFNKEITFYTDLVQRMGANGAPKWMVECYFWKRNVIIVLEDASIDGYATLNKYVPFDKEHCVWILRTLSRLHSRSLLLDERLCQKSGQTVFDLYGRLLNDVLFVDGDDLSEKALMSSLTGVYTIIDLIEEFDDKEKIVVKRQISEWVQKISQLLAPSKEHRNVICHRDIWATNIMFRHDLAGNINGCYLIDWQFFCYCPPAIDFMCCLYLTTDRSTRDSHFDFFAKVYYDSLVQSLAEEGLDVENYFSWTAFEKSYIEARDIALIYAVLNLQIILLSSEITVNYFYNSIEKLEEILYGDGRAELVRYQCEKEPIYKMRIFEIIHEIKDRLPKHPPNL
;
A
#
# COMPACT_ATOMS: atom_id res chain seq x y z
N MET A 1 -27.67 -48.87 40.35
CA MET A 1 -28.71 -48.08 39.64
C MET A 1 -28.91 -46.81 40.45
N ALA A 2 -28.27 -45.71 40.01
CA ALA A 2 -28.92 -44.54 39.39
C ALA A 2 -29.80 -43.77 40.39
N ALA A 3 -29.71 -42.47 40.62
CA ALA A 3 -29.03 -41.36 39.94
C ALA A 3 -28.89 -40.21 40.96
N ILE A 4 -27.87 -39.35 40.84
CA ILE A 4 -27.87 -38.04 41.52
C ILE A 4 -27.41 -36.97 40.54
N ASN A 5 -28.31 -36.02 40.31
CA ASN A 5 -28.15 -34.78 39.56
C ASN A 5 -26.94 -33.98 40.04
N VAL A 6 -26.08 -33.57 39.10
CA VAL A 6 -25.08 -32.52 39.33
C VAL A 6 -25.59 -31.27 38.62
N ASP A 7 -26.11 -30.34 39.41
CA ASP A 7 -26.24 -28.96 38.96
C ASP A 7 -26.14 -28.00 40.14
N LYS A 8 -25.53 -26.85 39.87
CA LYS A 8 -25.36 -25.66 40.74
C LYS A 8 -24.32 -25.72 41.86
N THR A 9 -23.19 -25.07 41.63
CA THR A 9 -22.77 -23.91 42.45
C THR A 9 -21.65 -23.12 41.76
N CYS A 10 -22.03 -22.07 41.03
CA CYS A 10 -21.15 -20.97 40.68
C CYS A 10 -21.31 -19.93 41.79
N SER A 11 -20.31 -19.78 42.66
CA SER A 11 -20.31 -18.79 43.74
C SER A 11 -19.87 -17.42 43.18
N LEU A 12 -20.83 -16.51 43.17
CA LEU A 12 -20.69 -15.08 42.93
C LEU A 12 -19.76 -14.45 43.98
N LEU A 13 -18.66 -13.85 43.53
CA LEU A 13 -17.97 -12.80 44.28
C LEU A 13 -18.24 -11.45 43.60
N SER A 14 -18.55 -10.49 44.45
CA SER A 14 -19.13 -9.17 44.19
C SER A 14 -18.41 -8.35 43.12
N ILE A 15 -19.17 -7.96 42.10
CA ILE A 15 -18.78 -7.05 41.02
C ILE A 15 -18.87 -5.62 41.55
N SER A 16 -17.74 -4.91 41.54
CA SER A 16 -17.70 -3.45 41.66
C SER A 16 -18.18 -2.82 40.34
N PRO A 17 -19.11 -1.85 40.36
CA PRO A 17 -19.58 -1.20 39.13
C PRO A 17 -18.57 -0.15 38.69
N GLN A 18 -17.56 -0.56 37.92
CA GLN A 18 -16.87 0.33 36.97
C GLN A 18 -16.97 -0.27 35.57
N ASP A 19 -17.89 0.34 34.84
CA ASP A 19 -18.29 0.08 33.48
C ASP A 19 -17.16 0.51 32.52
N HIS A 20 -16.23 -0.40 32.18
CA HIS A 20 -15.25 -0.15 31.12
C HIS A 20 -14.90 -1.40 30.31
N ARG A 21 -15.37 -1.38 29.05
CA ARG A 21 -14.66 -1.75 27.81
C ARG A 21 -14.53 -3.24 27.45
N LYS A 22 -15.65 -3.84 27.02
CA LYS A 22 -15.62 -4.70 25.82
C LYS A 22 -15.90 -3.84 24.60
N THR A 23 -14.86 -3.37 23.91
CA THR A 23 -15.06 -3.06 22.49
C THR A 23 -15.32 -4.40 21.79
N SER A 24 -16.25 -4.51 20.84
CA SER A 24 -16.49 -5.76 20.08
C SER A 24 -15.25 -6.26 19.31
N LEU A 25 -14.24 -5.41 19.14
CA LEU A 25 -13.05 -5.66 18.33
C LEU A 25 -11.97 -6.50 19.06
N LEU A 26 -11.68 -6.17 20.33
CA LEU A 26 -10.63 -6.78 21.15
C LEU A 26 -11.14 -7.19 22.54
N THR A 27 -10.54 -8.24 23.09
CA THR A 27 -10.78 -8.78 24.42
C THR A 27 -9.48 -8.87 25.21
N ASP A 28 -9.53 -9.00 26.53
CA ASP A 28 -8.34 -9.22 27.37
C ASP A 28 -7.50 -10.42 26.90
N CYS A 29 -8.13 -11.48 26.36
CA CYS A 29 -7.43 -12.62 25.79
C CYS A 29 -6.59 -12.21 24.57
N ASP A 30 -7.13 -11.37 23.70
CA ASP A 30 -6.41 -10.85 22.54
C ASP A 30 -5.24 -9.96 22.96
N ILE A 31 -5.44 -9.13 24.00
CA ILE A 31 -4.38 -8.27 24.55
C ILE A 31 -3.25 -9.10 25.16
N ASN A 32 -3.57 -10.18 25.87
CA ASN A 32 -2.53 -11.07 26.39
C ASN A 32 -1.72 -11.73 25.26
N LYS A 33 -2.35 -12.11 24.14
CA LYS A 33 -1.62 -12.62 22.96
C LYS A 33 -0.68 -11.59 22.35
N ILE A 34 -1.07 -10.31 22.31
CA ILE A 34 -0.20 -9.20 21.87
C ILE A 34 1.03 -9.11 22.77
N LEU A 35 0.83 -9.13 24.09
CA LEU A 35 1.90 -9.04 25.07
C LEU A 35 2.84 -10.26 25.00
N GLU A 36 2.28 -11.48 24.88
CA GLU A 36 3.04 -12.72 24.69
C GLU A 36 3.89 -12.68 23.42
N ARG A 37 3.35 -12.17 22.32
CA ARG A 37 4.10 -12.04 21.06
C ARG A 37 5.24 -11.02 21.16
N LYS A 38 5.06 -9.94 21.93
CA LYS A 38 6.08 -8.88 22.09
C LYS A 38 7.17 -9.24 23.10
N PHE A 39 6.82 -9.88 24.23
CA PHE A 39 7.74 -10.11 25.36
C PHE A 39 8.04 -11.58 25.65
N GLY A 40 7.35 -12.51 24.99
CA GLY A 40 7.39 -13.93 25.32
C GLY A 40 6.41 -14.30 26.45
N SER A 41 6.06 -15.59 26.52
CA SER A 41 5.12 -16.12 27.49
C SER A 41 5.61 -15.96 28.93
N GLY A 42 4.73 -15.49 29.83
CA GLY A 42 5.01 -15.35 31.26
C GLY A 42 5.75 -14.08 31.69
N ASN A 43 6.24 -13.26 30.74
CA ASN A 43 7.04 -12.06 31.04
C ASN A 43 6.21 -10.79 31.27
N SER A 44 4.90 -10.88 31.11
CA SER A 44 3.99 -9.73 31.21
C SER A 44 2.67 -10.10 31.86
N ARG A 45 2.08 -9.15 32.60
CA ARG A 45 0.71 -9.26 33.13
C ARG A 45 -0.09 -8.01 32.75
N LEU A 46 -1.20 -8.21 32.04
CA LEU A 46 -2.14 -7.14 31.70
C LEU A 46 -2.70 -6.46 32.96
N ILE A 47 -2.76 -5.13 32.94
CA ILE A 47 -3.38 -4.30 33.98
C ILE A 47 -4.64 -3.64 33.44
N ASP A 48 -4.54 -2.94 32.30
CA ASP A 48 -5.63 -2.18 31.68
C ASP A 48 -5.30 -1.94 30.20
N TRP A 49 -6.30 -1.68 29.37
CA TRP A 49 -6.10 -1.30 27.98
C TRP A 49 -7.25 -0.47 27.42
N ARG A 50 -6.98 0.23 26.33
CA ARG A 50 -7.99 1.00 25.60
C ARG A 50 -7.64 1.12 24.12
N LEU A 51 -8.68 1.07 23.30
CA LEU A 51 -8.60 1.30 21.87
C LEU A 51 -9.23 2.67 21.58
N GLU A 52 -8.43 3.61 21.13
CA GLU A 52 -8.82 5.00 20.87
C GLU A 52 -8.78 5.26 19.36
N PRO A 53 -9.84 5.81 18.73
CA PRO A 53 -9.78 6.16 17.32
C PRO A 53 -8.72 7.25 17.07
N LEU A 54 -8.00 7.15 15.95
CA LEU A 54 -7.18 8.25 15.44
C LEU A 54 -8.11 9.24 14.75
N ASN A 55 -8.12 10.48 15.21
CA ASN A 55 -8.89 11.57 14.59
C ASN A 55 -8.29 12.04 13.25
N LYS A 56 -7.30 11.33 12.71
CA LYS A 56 -6.59 11.68 11.47
C LYS A 56 -7.14 10.86 10.29
N THR A 57 -7.47 11.56 9.22
CA THR A 57 -8.09 11.04 7.98
C THR A 57 -7.06 10.76 6.88
N GLU A 58 -5.93 10.14 7.24
CA GLU A 58 -4.80 9.96 6.32
C GLU A 58 -4.88 8.70 5.45
N GLY A 59 -6.03 8.00 5.37
CA GLY A 59 -6.15 6.82 4.52
C GLY A 59 -7.57 6.49 4.05
N PHE A 60 -7.66 5.81 2.91
CA PHE A 60 -8.93 5.61 2.19
C PHE A 60 -9.67 4.32 2.54
N LEU A 61 -8.94 3.26 2.95
CA LEU A 61 -9.45 1.88 3.05
C LEU A 61 -9.31 1.28 4.46
N GLY A 62 -9.53 2.08 5.50
CA GLY A 62 -9.57 1.56 6.87
C GLY A 62 -9.94 2.62 7.90
N GLN A 63 -10.22 2.17 9.12
CA GLN A 63 -10.30 3.03 10.30
C GLN A 63 -9.12 2.74 11.21
N TYR A 64 -8.52 3.78 11.76
CA TYR A 64 -7.26 3.70 12.49
C TYR A 64 -7.46 3.99 13.97
N HIS A 65 -6.73 3.26 14.82
CA HIS A 65 -6.83 3.34 16.26
C HIS A 65 -5.46 3.24 16.95
N HIS A 66 -5.30 3.92 18.08
CA HIS A 66 -4.20 3.68 19.01
C HIS A 66 -4.69 2.68 20.04
N LEU A 67 -4.03 1.53 20.10
CA LEU A 67 -4.20 0.57 21.18
C LEU A 67 -3.18 0.87 22.27
N ARG A 68 -3.65 1.37 23.42
CA ARG A 68 -2.81 1.64 24.58
C ARG A 68 -2.99 0.51 25.59
N ILE A 69 -1.89 -0.13 25.98
CA ILE A 69 -1.89 -1.25 26.94
C ILE A 69 -1.03 -0.85 28.15
N LYS A 70 -1.57 -0.99 29.34
CA LYS A 70 -0.82 -0.96 30.60
C LYS A 70 -0.57 -2.38 31.05
N ALA A 71 0.68 -2.75 31.22
CA ALA A 71 1.08 -4.08 31.67
C ALA A 71 2.21 -4.01 32.69
N ARG A 72 2.28 -4.99 33.58
CA ARG A 72 3.45 -5.24 34.42
C ARG A 72 4.43 -6.10 33.64
N ILE A 73 5.62 -5.59 33.37
CA ILE A 73 6.71 -6.25 32.62
C ILE A 73 7.94 -6.16 33.50
N ASP A 74 8.58 -7.30 33.77
CA ASP A 74 9.77 -7.39 34.64
C ASP A 74 9.59 -6.67 35.99
N GLY A 75 8.40 -6.83 36.59
CA GLY A 75 8.04 -6.22 37.88
C GLY A 75 7.66 -4.73 37.81
N LYS A 76 7.85 -4.04 36.68
CA LYS A 76 7.52 -2.62 36.49
C LYS A 76 6.24 -2.43 35.68
N THR A 77 5.42 -1.46 36.08
CA THR A 77 4.27 -1.05 35.26
C THR A 77 4.76 -0.20 34.09
N GLN A 78 4.43 -0.61 32.86
CA GLN A 78 4.77 0.10 31.64
C GLN A 78 3.50 0.39 30.83
N SER A 79 3.52 1.48 30.05
CA SER A 79 2.50 1.82 29.08
C SER A 79 3.05 1.61 27.68
N LEU A 80 2.34 0.82 26.88
CA LEU A 80 2.67 0.48 25.52
C LEU A 80 1.64 1.10 24.59
N GLN A 81 2.05 1.42 23.37
CA GLN A 81 1.19 1.91 22.31
C GLN A 81 1.45 1.11 21.04
N PHE A 82 0.35 0.76 20.37
CA PHE A 82 0.33 0.03 19.10
C PHE A 82 -0.63 0.74 18.14
N PHE A 83 -0.39 0.54 16.85
CA PHE A 83 -1.31 0.97 15.80
C PHE A 83 -2.29 -0.16 15.53
N ALA A 84 -3.57 0.16 15.31
CA ALA A 84 -4.56 -0.83 14.93
C ALA A 84 -5.44 -0.32 13.78
N LYS A 85 -5.62 -1.15 12.77
CA LYS A 85 -6.44 -0.89 11.58
C LYS A 85 -7.64 -1.83 11.58
N THR A 86 -8.83 -1.29 11.32
CA THR A 86 -10.07 -2.05 11.10
C THR A 86 -10.63 -1.75 9.72
N PRO A 87 -11.51 -2.60 9.16
CA PRO A 87 -12.21 -2.28 7.93
C PRO A 87 -13.02 -0.97 8.01
N PRO A 88 -13.30 -0.32 6.87
CA PRO A 88 -14.26 0.78 6.80
C PRO A 88 -15.67 0.37 7.27
N PRO A 89 -16.58 1.34 7.51
CA PRO A 89 -17.97 1.05 7.84
C PRO A 89 -18.65 0.14 6.81
N THR A 90 -19.44 -0.83 7.27
CA THR A 90 -20.00 -1.92 6.43
C THR A 90 -20.90 -1.47 5.28
N HIS A 91 -21.46 -0.26 5.37
CA HIS A 91 -22.33 0.34 4.36
C HIS A 91 -21.57 1.19 3.33
N SER A 92 -20.26 1.37 3.50
CA SER A 92 -19.44 2.24 2.65
C SER A 92 -19.00 1.54 1.34
N PRO A 93 -18.79 2.29 0.25
CA PRO A 93 -18.26 1.76 -1.00
C PRO A 93 -16.87 1.14 -0.82
N GLN A 94 -16.07 1.67 0.12
CA GLN A 94 -14.75 1.12 0.47
C GLN A 94 -14.86 -0.27 1.09
N PHE A 95 -15.86 -0.51 1.94
CA PHE A 95 -16.10 -1.83 2.50
C PHE A 95 -16.57 -2.83 1.42
N LYS A 96 -17.43 -2.40 0.48
CA LYS A 96 -17.83 -3.23 -0.68
C LYS A 96 -16.59 -3.64 -1.50
N PHE A 97 -15.69 -2.70 -1.79
CA PHE A 97 -14.42 -2.96 -2.49
C PHE A 97 -13.53 -3.93 -1.71
N LEU A 98 -13.32 -3.69 -0.42
CA LEU A 98 -12.53 -4.56 0.47
C LEU A 98 -13.08 -5.98 0.49
N GLN A 99 -14.41 -6.17 0.59
CA GLN A 99 -15.04 -7.49 0.54
C GLN A 99 -14.87 -8.17 -0.82
N ARG A 100 -14.97 -7.42 -1.91
CA ARG A 100 -14.87 -7.97 -3.27
C ARG A 100 -13.49 -8.54 -3.57
N PHE A 101 -12.43 -7.86 -3.11
CA PHE A 101 -11.03 -8.24 -3.40
C PHE A 101 -10.25 -8.77 -2.19
N ASP A 102 -10.93 -8.96 -1.06
CA ASP A 102 -10.38 -9.46 0.21
C ASP A 102 -9.13 -8.68 0.70
N THR A 103 -9.04 -7.38 0.40
CA THR A 103 -7.80 -6.59 0.55
C THR A 103 -7.30 -6.50 1.99
N PHE A 104 -8.21 -6.49 2.97
CA PHE A 104 -7.85 -6.48 4.40
C PHE A 104 -7.22 -7.79 4.86
N ASN A 105 -7.74 -8.93 4.39
CA ASN A 105 -7.14 -10.22 4.71
C ASN A 105 -5.90 -10.49 3.87
N LYS A 106 -5.77 -9.89 2.69
CA LYS A 106 -4.50 -9.81 1.95
C LYS A 106 -3.42 -9.21 2.83
N GLU A 107 -3.64 -8.01 3.36
CA GLU A 107 -2.68 -7.34 4.24
C GLU A 107 -2.31 -8.20 5.46
N ILE A 108 -3.30 -8.83 6.11
CA ILE A 108 -3.04 -9.80 7.20
C ILE A 108 -2.12 -10.93 6.72
N THR A 109 -2.45 -11.56 5.58
CA THR A 109 -1.69 -12.70 5.04
C THR A 109 -0.25 -12.32 4.71
N PHE A 110 -0.02 -11.09 4.24
CA PHE A 110 1.32 -10.56 4.01
C PHE A 110 2.16 -10.66 5.28
N TYR A 111 1.68 -10.06 6.38
CA TYR A 111 2.39 -10.04 7.65
C TYR A 111 2.51 -11.42 8.32
N THR A 112 1.49 -12.27 8.19
CA THR A 112 1.41 -13.49 9.00
C THR A 112 2.05 -14.71 8.36
N ASP A 113 2.22 -14.71 7.02
CA ASP A 113 2.75 -15.86 6.29
C ASP A 113 3.85 -15.44 5.30
N LEU A 114 3.56 -14.53 4.35
CA LEU A 114 4.53 -14.18 3.29
C LEU A 114 5.84 -13.61 3.84
N VAL A 115 5.76 -12.70 4.81
CA VAL A 115 6.93 -12.13 5.48
C VAL A 115 7.84 -13.21 6.07
N GLN A 116 7.26 -14.21 6.74
CA GLN A 116 8.04 -15.32 7.30
C GLN A 116 8.68 -16.17 6.20
N ARG A 117 7.93 -16.50 5.14
CA ARG A 117 8.45 -17.30 4.03
C ARG A 117 9.55 -16.61 3.27
N MET A 118 9.43 -15.30 3.06
CA MET A 118 10.46 -14.45 2.46
C MET A 118 11.72 -14.33 3.32
N GLY A 119 11.69 -14.72 4.60
CA GLY A 119 12.80 -14.50 5.52
C GLY A 119 13.00 -13.01 5.83
N ALA A 120 11.91 -12.24 5.82
CA ALA A 120 11.93 -10.78 5.89
C ALA A 120 11.96 -10.20 7.31
N ASN A 121 12.00 -11.04 8.35
CA ASN A 121 12.00 -10.62 9.75
C ASN A 121 13.38 -10.14 10.26
N GLY A 122 14.41 -10.22 9.43
CA GLY A 122 15.79 -9.85 9.78
C GLY A 122 16.05 -8.34 9.75
N ALA A 123 17.19 -7.95 10.28
CA ALA A 123 17.71 -6.59 10.14
C ALA A 123 18.31 -6.38 8.73
N PRO A 124 18.28 -5.13 8.21
CA PRO A 124 17.57 -3.97 8.73
C PRO A 124 16.05 -4.05 8.47
N LYS A 125 15.24 -3.65 9.45
CA LYS A 125 13.77 -3.56 9.30
C LYS A 125 13.39 -2.58 8.19
N TRP A 126 12.34 -2.91 7.47
CA TRP A 126 11.83 -2.15 6.32
C TRP A 126 10.29 -2.07 6.30
N MET A 127 9.65 -2.59 7.35
CA MET A 127 8.21 -2.61 7.57
C MET A 127 7.94 -2.72 9.07
N VAL A 128 6.70 -2.46 9.46
CA VAL A 128 6.23 -2.61 10.83
C VAL A 128 6.00 -4.08 11.22
N GLU A 129 6.18 -4.42 12.49
CA GLU A 129 5.81 -5.74 13.01
C GLU A 129 4.29 -5.88 13.19
N CYS A 130 3.78 -7.08 12.92
CA CYS A 130 2.40 -7.46 13.25
C CYS A 130 2.35 -8.23 14.57
N TYR A 131 1.55 -7.74 15.53
CA TYR A 131 1.40 -8.31 16.87
C TYR A 131 0.11 -9.11 17.04
N PHE A 132 -0.96 -8.79 16.31
CA PHE A 132 -2.22 -9.51 16.41
C PHE A 132 -3.13 -9.23 15.22
N TRP A 133 -4.04 -10.17 14.93
CA TRP A 133 -5.03 -10.00 13.87
C TRP A 133 -6.27 -10.84 14.12
N LYS A 134 -7.39 -10.38 13.58
CA LYS A 134 -8.63 -11.13 13.37
C LYS A 134 -9.13 -10.79 11.97
N ARG A 135 -9.32 -11.83 11.15
CA ARG A 135 -9.81 -11.69 9.77
C ARG A 135 -11.09 -10.86 9.75
N ASN A 136 -11.19 -9.95 8.78
CA ASN A 136 -12.32 -9.03 8.61
C ASN A 136 -12.65 -8.11 9.80
N VAL A 137 -11.79 -8.02 10.84
CA VAL A 137 -12.10 -7.29 12.07
C VAL A 137 -11.02 -6.28 12.42
N ILE A 138 -9.78 -6.75 12.67
CA ILE A 138 -8.71 -5.87 13.16
C ILE A 138 -7.33 -6.46 12.87
N ILE A 139 -6.37 -5.61 12.56
CA ILE A 139 -4.93 -5.92 12.59
C ILE A 139 -4.25 -4.94 13.55
N VAL A 140 -3.35 -5.44 14.40
CA VAL A 140 -2.58 -4.67 15.37
C VAL A 140 -1.11 -4.76 15.01
N LEU A 141 -0.53 -3.59 14.73
CA LEU A 141 0.81 -3.40 14.22
C LEU A 141 1.66 -2.59 15.21
N GLU A 142 2.97 -2.65 15.03
CA GLU A 142 3.92 -1.70 15.59
C GLU A 142 3.50 -0.26 15.24
N ASP A 143 3.52 0.62 16.24
CA ASP A 143 3.32 2.05 16.01
C ASP A 143 4.68 2.70 15.75
N ALA A 144 5.08 2.74 14.48
CA ALA A 144 6.39 3.25 14.07
C ALA A 144 6.59 4.74 14.42
N SER A 145 5.51 5.50 14.67
CA SER A 145 5.62 6.90 15.08
C SER A 145 6.31 7.08 16.42
N ILE A 146 6.28 6.06 17.29
CA ILE A 146 6.99 6.04 18.58
C ILE A 146 8.51 6.12 18.36
N ASP A 147 9.00 5.48 17.30
CA ASP A 147 10.41 5.44 16.92
C ASP A 147 10.81 6.57 15.96
N GLY A 148 9.95 7.57 15.81
CA GLY A 148 10.21 8.77 15.01
C GLY A 148 10.01 8.59 13.50
N TYR A 149 9.36 7.50 13.06
CA TYR A 149 8.95 7.36 11.67
C TYR A 149 7.72 8.22 11.38
N ALA A 150 7.72 8.92 10.25
CA ALA A 150 6.58 9.72 9.80
C ALA A 150 6.43 9.64 8.28
N THR A 151 5.20 9.78 7.79
CA THR A 151 4.90 9.98 6.38
C THR A 151 5.26 11.39 5.97
N LEU A 152 5.60 11.59 4.69
CA LEU A 152 5.80 12.93 4.14
C LEU A 152 4.48 13.52 3.66
N ASN A 153 4.45 14.85 3.57
CA ASN A 153 3.35 15.55 2.92
C ASN A 153 3.26 15.12 1.44
N LYS A 154 2.14 14.52 1.05
CA LYS A 154 1.88 14.04 -0.31
C LYS A 154 1.96 15.11 -1.41
N TYR A 155 1.88 16.39 -1.04
CA TYR A 155 2.05 17.51 -1.96
C TYR A 155 3.51 17.89 -2.22
N VAL A 156 4.44 17.44 -1.38
CA VAL A 156 5.86 17.73 -1.50
C VAL A 156 6.52 16.57 -2.27
N PRO A 157 7.07 16.82 -3.47
CA PRO A 157 7.83 15.81 -4.18
C PRO A 157 9.03 15.32 -3.35
N PHE A 158 9.36 14.04 -3.46
CA PHE A 158 10.51 13.48 -2.79
C PHE A 158 11.79 14.03 -3.43
N ASP A 159 12.73 14.43 -2.59
CA ASP A 159 14.08 14.75 -3.04
C ASP A 159 14.89 13.48 -3.35
N LYS A 160 16.12 13.70 -3.82
CA LYS A 160 17.04 12.63 -4.18
C LYS A 160 17.33 11.65 -3.02
N GLU A 161 17.51 12.14 -1.79
CA GLU A 161 17.87 11.29 -0.65
C GLU A 161 16.69 10.42 -0.24
N HIS A 162 15.47 10.98 -0.21
CA HIS A 162 14.26 10.20 0.03
C HIS A 162 14.07 9.11 -1.02
N CYS A 163 14.31 9.43 -2.30
CA CYS A 163 14.28 8.44 -3.39
C CYS A 163 15.30 7.32 -3.17
N VAL A 164 16.54 7.63 -2.78
CA VAL A 164 17.56 6.61 -2.50
C VAL A 164 17.11 5.63 -1.40
N TRP A 165 16.53 6.15 -0.31
CA TRP A 165 16.06 5.32 0.80
C TRP A 165 14.89 4.41 0.43
N ILE A 166 13.87 4.95 -0.26
CA ILE A 166 12.73 4.12 -0.68
C ILE A 166 13.13 3.09 -1.73
N LEU A 167 14.01 3.44 -2.66
CA LEU A 167 14.49 2.51 -3.69
C LEU A 167 15.27 1.34 -3.08
N ARG A 168 16.14 1.60 -2.09
CA ARG A 168 16.80 0.54 -1.31
C ARG A 168 15.81 -0.35 -0.57
N THR A 169 14.77 0.24 0.02
CA THR A 169 13.71 -0.51 0.71
C THR A 169 12.92 -1.38 -0.28
N LEU A 170 12.59 -0.89 -1.47
CA LEU A 170 11.96 -1.68 -2.53
C LEU A 170 12.86 -2.80 -3.03
N SER A 171 14.16 -2.54 -3.24
CA SER A 171 15.13 -3.58 -3.60
C SER A 171 15.17 -4.71 -2.58
N ARG A 172 14.99 -4.39 -1.29
CA ARG A 172 14.91 -5.41 -0.22
C ARG A 172 13.64 -6.23 -0.30
N LEU A 173 12.47 -5.62 -0.49
CA LEU A 173 11.22 -6.35 -0.71
C LEU A 173 11.34 -7.31 -1.90
N HIS A 174 11.77 -6.79 -3.04
CA HIS A 174 11.85 -7.53 -4.29
C HIS A 174 12.88 -8.67 -4.25
N SER A 175 14.07 -8.43 -3.67
CA SER A 175 15.08 -9.49 -3.51
C SER A 175 14.59 -10.61 -2.59
N ARG A 176 13.91 -10.30 -1.47
CA ARG A 176 13.33 -11.30 -0.56
C ARG A 176 12.23 -12.13 -1.22
N SER A 177 11.41 -11.51 -2.08
CA SER A 177 10.45 -12.25 -2.90
C SER A 177 11.13 -13.15 -3.93
N LEU A 178 12.17 -12.67 -4.61
CA LEU A 178 12.91 -13.47 -5.60
C LEU A 178 13.58 -14.67 -4.94
N LEU A 179 14.21 -14.48 -3.78
CA LEU A 179 14.79 -15.57 -2.98
C LEU A 179 13.76 -16.60 -2.52
N LEU A 180 12.53 -16.19 -2.22
CA LEU A 180 11.45 -17.13 -1.94
C LEU A 180 11.11 -17.93 -3.20
N ASP A 181 10.92 -17.25 -4.33
CA ASP A 181 10.56 -17.87 -5.59
C ASP A 181 11.61 -18.89 -6.06
N GLU A 182 12.89 -18.54 -6.02
CA GLU A 182 13.99 -19.45 -6.37
C GLU A 182 14.07 -20.67 -5.46
N ARG A 183 13.87 -20.49 -4.14
CA ARG A 183 13.82 -21.61 -3.20
C ARG A 183 12.64 -22.55 -3.46
N LEU A 184 11.51 -22.03 -3.93
CA LEU A 184 10.35 -22.85 -4.30
C LEU A 184 10.58 -23.59 -5.61
N CYS A 185 11.09 -22.89 -6.63
CA CYS A 185 11.44 -23.46 -7.92
C CYS A 185 12.42 -24.64 -7.77
N GLN A 186 13.47 -24.47 -6.96
CA GLN A 186 14.46 -25.53 -6.71
C GLN A 186 13.89 -26.74 -5.94
N LYS A 187 12.93 -26.52 -5.04
CA LYS A 187 12.38 -27.59 -4.18
C LYS A 187 11.23 -28.35 -4.80
N SER A 188 10.35 -27.67 -5.53
CA SER A 188 9.09 -28.26 -6.04
C SER A 188 8.74 -27.85 -7.47
N GLY A 189 9.56 -27.03 -8.14
CA GLY A 189 9.25 -26.52 -9.48
C GLY A 189 8.09 -25.52 -9.51
N GLN A 190 7.69 -24.99 -8.35
CA GLN A 190 6.60 -24.03 -8.20
C GLN A 190 7.14 -22.63 -7.96
N THR A 191 6.41 -21.64 -8.43
CA THR A 191 6.61 -20.23 -8.09
C THR A 191 5.77 -19.84 -6.88
N VAL A 192 6.04 -18.65 -6.32
CA VAL A 192 5.18 -18.03 -5.31
C VAL A 192 3.77 -17.79 -5.85
N PHE A 193 3.62 -17.53 -7.15
CA PHE A 193 2.31 -17.41 -7.78
C PHE A 193 1.53 -18.71 -7.78
N ASP A 194 2.18 -19.86 -8.00
CA ASP A 194 1.52 -21.16 -7.94
C ASP A 194 1.01 -21.50 -6.53
N LEU A 195 1.68 -21.00 -5.48
CA LEU A 195 1.27 -21.24 -4.09
C LEU A 195 0.11 -20.35 -3.65
N TYR A 196 0.11 -19.07 -4.04
CA TYR A 196 -0.82 -18.07 -3.52
C TYR A 196 -1.95 -17.70 -4.51
N GLY A 197 -1.75 -17.99 -5.79
CA GLY A 197 -2.74 -17.81 -6.86
C GLY A 197 -3.40 -16.44 -6.83
N ARG A 198 -4.74 -16.45 -6.73
CA ARG A 198 -5.58 -15.23 -6.76
C ARG A 198 -5.22 -14.18 -5.71
N LEU A 199 -4.57 -14.56 -4.61
CA LEU A 199 -4.09 -13.60 -3.61
C LEU A 199 -3.10 -12.60 -4.22
N LEU A 200 -2.37 -12.99 -5.26
CA LEU A 200 -1.36 -12.18 -5.92
C LEU A 200 -1.85 -11.50 -7.21
N ASN A 201 -3.15 -11.49 -7.45
CA ASN A 201 -3.73 -10.73 -8.56
C ASN A 201 -3.78 -9.23 -8.22
N ASP A 202 -3.76 -8.38 -9.25
CA ASP A 202 -4.08 -6.97 -9.11
C ASP A 202 -5.54 -6.81 -8.61
N VAL A 203 -5.80 -5.74 -7.85
CA VAL A 203 -7.11 -5.47 -7.23
C VAL A 203 -7.73 -4.14 -7.69
N LEU A 204 -6.99 -3.34 -8.45
CA LEU A 204 -7.44 -2.05 -8.99
C LEU A 204 -7.87 -2.18 -10.45
N PHE A 205 -7.16 -2.99 -11.23
CA PHE A 205 -7.36 -3.15 -12.67
C PHE A 205 -7.66 -4.62 -13.01
N VAL A 206 -8.81 -5.10 -12.54
CA VAL A 206 -9.24 -6.49 -12.74
C VAL A 206 -10.04 -6.63 -14.04
N ASP A 207 -9.54 -7.45 -14.95
CA ASP A 207 -10.18 -7.71 -16.24
C ASP A 207 -11.54 -8.44 -16.07
N GLY A 208 -12.57 -7.93 -16.76
CA GLY A 208 -13.94 -8.46 -16.69
C GLY A 208 -14.68 -8.19 -15.37
N ASP A 209 -14.15 -7.33 -14.50
CA ASP A 209 -14.77 -6.94 -13.23
C ASP A 209 -15.56 -5.64 -13.37
N ASP A 210 -16.88 -5.71 -13.18
CA ASP A 210 -17.79 -4.58 -13.42
C ASP A 210 -17.48 -3.33 -12.57
N LEU A 211 -16.99 -3.53 -11.33
CA LEU A 211 -16.67 -2.42 -10.43
C LEU A 211 -15.35 -1.76 -10.82
N SER A 212 -14.35 -2.57 -11.19
CA SER A 212 -13.05 -2.11 -11.69
C SER A 212 -13.20 -1.35 -13.01
N GLU A 213 -14.02 -1.86 -13.93
CA GLU A 213 -14.32 -1.18 -15.20
C GLU A 213 -15.01 0.18 -14.97
N LYS A 214 -16.01 0.25 -14.09
CA LYS A 214 -16.64 1.53 -13.71
C LYS A 214 -15.64 2.51 -13.09
N ALA A 215 -14.77 2.03 -12.21
CA ALA A 215 -13.74 2.87 -11.58
C ALA A 215 -12.74 3.42 -12.61
N LEU A 216 -12.36 2.59 -13.57
CA LEU A 216 -11.48 2.97 -14.67
C LEU A 216 -12.12 4.02 -15.57
N MET A 217 -13.38 3.83 -15.95
CA MET A 217 -14.12 4.79 -16.77
C MET A 217 -14.35 6.12 -16.06
N SER A 218 -14.71 6.08 -14.77
CA SER A 218 -14.82 7.28 -13.95
C SER A 218 -13.49 8.06 -13.88
N SER A 219 -12.38 7.34 -13.66
CA SER A 219 -11.03 7.93 -13.66
C SER A 219 -10.65 8.52 -15.02
N LEU A 220 -11.01 7.86 -16.12
CA LEU A 220 -10.80 8.35 -17.49
C LEU A 220 -11.59 9.63 -17.79
N THR A 221 -12.83 9.73 -17.31
CA THR A 221 -13.62 10.98 -17.34
C THR A 221 -12.90 12.13 -16.64
N GLY A 222 -12.27 11.83 -15.50
CA GLY A 222 -11.39 12.79 -14.80
C GLY A 222 -10.17 13.18 -15.63
N VAL A 223 -9.49 12.23 -16.28
CA VAL A 223 -8.36 12.50 -17.18
C VAL A 223 -8.77 13.41 -18.33
N TYR A 224 -9.91 13.16 -18.96
CA TYR A 224 -10.40 14.04 -20.04
C TYR A 224 -10.65 15.46 -19.56
N THR A 225 -11.19 15.60 -18.35
CA THR A 225 -11.41 16.90 -17.72
C THR A 225 -10.09 17.62 -17.47
N ILE A 226 -9.06 16.92 -16.97
CA ILE A 226 -7.71 17.48 -16.78
C ILE A 226 -7.19 18.02 -18.12
N ILE A 227 -7.25 17.21 -19.19
CA ILE A 227 -6.76 17.60 -20.52
C ILE A 227 -7.50 18.83 -21.04
N ASP A 228 -8.82 18.94 -20.81
CA ASP A 228 -9.60 20.10 -21.23
C ASP A 228 -9.20 21.39 -20.51
N LEU A 229 -8.72 21.28 -19.25
CA LEU A 229 -8.25 22.39 -18.43
C LEU A 229 -6.82 22.85 -18.75
N ILE A 230 -6.07 22.13 -19.59
CA ILE A 230 -4.76 22.57 -20.08
C ILE A 230 -4.99 23.57 -21.22
N GLU A 231 -4.59 24.82 -21.00
CA GLU A 231 -4.83 25.93 -21.94
C GLU A 231 -3.79 25.91 -23.08
N GLU A 232 -2.61 25.34 -22.82
CA GLU A 232 -1.51 25.23 -23.75
C GLU A 232 -1.78 24.25 -24.90
N PHE A 233 -2.74 23.34 -24.75
CA PHE A 233 -3.10 22.37 -25.78
C PHE A 233 -4.21 22.92 -26.68
N ASP A 234 -4.00 22.86 -28.00
CA ASP A 234 -5.07 23.12 -28.95
C ASP A 234 -6.10 21.96 -28.99
N ASP A 235 -7.25 22.18 -29.63
CA ASP A 235 -8.32 21.17 -29.71
C ASP A 235 -7.86 19.85 -30.35
N LYS A 236 -6.94 19.92 -31.32
CA LYS A 236 -6.42 18.75 -32.01
C LYS A 236 -5.48 17.97 -31.09
N GLU A 237 -4.61 18.66 -30.36
CA GLU A 237 -3.73 18.07 -29.35
C GLU A 237 -4.54 17.39 -28.24
N LYS A 238 -5.58 18.05 -27.73
CA LYS A 238 -6.50 17.46 -26.74
C LYS A 238 -7.12 16.16 -27.26
N ILE A 239 -7.63 16.14 -28.49
CA ILE A 239 -8.20 14.94 -29.11
C ILE A 239 -7.17 13.82 -29.24
N VAL A 240 -5.93 14.14 -29.63
CA VAL A 240 -4.86 13.15 -29.81
C VAL A 240 -4.45 12.54 -28.48
N VAL A 241 -4.16 13.36 -27.47
CA VAL A 241 -3.73 12.90 -26.14
C VAL A 241 -4.84 12.09 -25.46
N LYS A 242 -6.10 12.55 -25.55
CA LYS A 242 -7.26 11.81 -25.01
C LYS A 242 -7.32 10.40 -25.61
N ARG A 243 -7.30 10.29 -26.94
CA ARG A 243 -7.36 9.01 -27.65
C ARG A 243 -6.20 8.09 -27.28
N GLN A 244 -4.99 8.63 -27.23
CA GLN A 244 -3.81 7.88 -26.85
C GLN A 244 -3.97 7.26 -25.46
N ILE A 245 -4.38 8.07 -24.46
CA ILE A 245 -4.63 7.55 -23.11
C ILE A 245 -5.75 6.52 -23.11
N SER A 246 -6.85 6.73 -23.84
CA SER A 246 -7.94 5.76 -23.93
C SER A 246 -7.46 4.39 -24.41
N GLU A 247 -6.62 4.35 -25.44
CA GLU A 247 -6.10 3.09 -26.00
C GLU A 247 -5.23 2.35 -24.99
N TRP A 248 -4.39 3.06 -24.24
CA TRP A 248 -3.59 2.47 -23.16
C TRP A 248 -4.45 2.00 -21.98
N VAL A 249 -5.42 2.80 -21.57
CA VAL A 249 -6.37 2.48 -20.50
C VAL A 249 -7.14 1.20 -20.81
N GLN A 250 -7.56 0.98 -22.05
CA GLN A 250 -8.25 -0.25 -22.47
C GLN A 250 -7.41 -1.52 -22.30
N LYS A 251 -6.07 -1.41 -22.30
CA LYS A 251 -5.16 -2.54 -22.12
C LYS A 251 -4.51 -2.60 -20.73
N ILE A 252 -4.84 -1.68 -19.82
CA ILE A 252 -4.07 -1.50 -18.58
C ILE A 252 -4.08 -2.74 -17.67
N SER A 253 -5.21 -3.46 -17.60
CA SER A 253 -5.33 -4.71 -16.83
C SER A 253 -4.38 -5.79 -17.35
N GLN A 254 -4.26 -5.91 -18.67
CA GLN A 254 -3.37 -6.87 -19.33
C GLN A 254 -1.90 -6.46 -19.18
N LEU A 255 -1.60 -5.17 -19.28
CA LEU A 255 -0.25 -4.62 -19.10
C LEU A 255 0.28 -4.81 -17.66
N LEU A 256 -0.62 -4.83 -16.68
CA LEU A 256 -0.30 -5.01 -15.26
C LEU A 256 -0.35 -6.48 -14.80
N ALA A 257 -0.74 -7.40 -15.67
CA ALA A 257 -0.74 -8.82 -15.37
C ALA A 257 0.70 -9.34 -15.15
N PRO A 258 0.88 -10.49 -14.47
CA PRO A 258 2.19 -11.13 -14.36
C PRO A 258 2.83 -11.32 -15.74
N SER A 259 4.07 -10.86 -15.89
CA SER A 259 4.79 -10.91 -17.18
C SER A 259 5.19 -12.33 -17.52
N LYS A 260 5.16 -12.67 -18.82
CA LYS A 260 5.74 -13.90 -19.35
C LYS A 260 7.20 -13.71 -19.81
N GLU A 261 7.64 -12.48 -19.97
CA GLU A 261 8.98 -12.13 -20.48
C GLU A 261 9.92 -11.69 -19.37
N HIS A 262 9.41 -10.90 -18.42
CA HIS A 262 10.20 -10.34 -17.33
C HIS A 262 9.99 -11.13 -16.05
N ARG A 263 11.02 -11.15 -15.19
CA ARG A 263 10.89 -11.82 -13.91
C ARG A 263 9.91 -11.08 -13.01
N ASN A 264 8.95 -11.81 -12.46
CA ASN A 264 7.97 -11.28 -11.52
C ASN A 264 8.43 -11.51 -10.08
N VAL A 265 8.00 -10.61 -9.20
CA VAL A 265 8.16 -10.68 -7.75
C VAL A 265 6.89 -10.17 -7.08
N ILE A 266 6.77 -10.38 -5.76
CA ILE A 266 5.77 -9.70 -4.95
C ILE A 266 6.13 -8.22 -4.90
N CYS A 267 5.28 -7.42 -5.53
CA CYS A 267 5.31 -5.97 -5.57
C CYS A 267 4.27 -5.41 -4.58
N HIS A 268 4.55 -4.28 -3.95
CA HIS A 268 3.65 -3.55 -3.05
C HIS A 268 2.45 -2.93 -3.79
N ARG A 269 2.66 -2.39 -5.01
CA ARG A 269 1.67 -1.76 -5.90
C ARG A 269 1.00 -0.48 -5.44
N ASP A 270 0.91 -0.24 -4.13
CA ASP A 270 0.35 1.00 -3.56
C ASP A 270 1.43 1.92 -2.98
N ILE A 271 2.48 2.24 -3.77
CA ILE A 271 3.65 2.99 -3.28
C ILE A 271 3.49 4.49 -3.54
N TRP A 272 3.00 5.21 -2.55
CA TRP A 272 2.88 6.67 -2.56
C TRP A 272 3.18 7.25 -1.17
N ALA A 273 3.25 8.59 -1.07
CA ALA A 273 3.84 9.27 0.08
C ALA A 273 3.27 8.89 1.47
N THR A 274 2.00 8.49 1.57
CA THR A 274 1.37 8.10 2.85
C THR A 274 1.61 6.65 3.24
N ASN A 275 2.09 5.81 2.31
CA ASN A 275 2.42 4.41 2.56
C ASN A 275 3.94 4.21 2.75
N ILE A 276 4.68 5.32 2.82
CA ILE A 276 6.12 5.35 3.03
C ILE A 276 6.40 6.19 4.26
N MET A 277 7.05 5.60 5.27
CA MET A 277 7.45 6.33 6.47
C MET A 277 8.97 6.46 6.53
N PHE A 278 9.46 7.68 6.76
CA PHE A 278 10.87 7.96 6.95
C PHE A 278 11.16 8.31 8.39
N ARG A 279 12.35 7.92 8.86
CA ARG A 279 12.90 8.37 10.15
C ARG A 279 14.11 9.25 9.89
N HIS A 280 14.17 10.35 10.62
CA HIS A 280 15.27 11.29 10.57
C HIS A 280 16.04 11.30 11.90
N ASP A 281 17.36 11.43 11.83
CA ASP A 281 18.17 11.68 13.02
C ASP A 281 18.03 13.14 13.51
N LEU A 282 18.70 13.46 14.62
CA LEU A 282 18.65 14.81 15.21
C LEU A 282 19.27 15.89 14.30
N ALA A 283 20.08 15.52 13.32
CA ALA A 283 20.66 16.43 12.33
C ALA A 283 19.77 16.58 11.08
N GLY A 284 18.64 15.86 11.00
CA GLY A 284 17.73 15.88 9.87
C GLY A 284 18.09 14.91 8.75
N ASN A 285 19.07 14.02 8.94
CA ASN A 285 19.41 13.02 7.92
C ASN A 285 18.48 11.82 8.02
N ILE A 286 18.06 11.29 6.87
CA ILE A 286 17.26 10.06 6.82
C ILE A 286 18.11 8.88 7.30
N ASN A 287 17.58 8.09 8.25
CA ASN A 287 18.24 6.91 8.80
C ASN A 287 17.31 5.68 8.93
N GLY A 288 16.16 5.73 8.26
CA GLY A 288 15.19 4.64 8.23
C GLY A 288 14.08 4.91 7.21
N CYS A 289 13.59 3.84 6.58
CA CYS A 289 12.47 3.88 5.64
C CYS A 289 11.63 2.62 5.80
N TYR A 290 10.35 2.76 6.11
CA TYR A 290 9.37 1.67 6.19
C TYR A 290 8.33 1.78 5.07
N LEU A 291 7.97 0.63 4.53
CA LEU A 291 6.75 0.44 3.74
C LEU A 291 5.63 -0.07 4.65
N ILE A 292 4.43 0.46 4.47
CA ILE A 292 3.22 0.10 5.21
C ILE A 292 2.03 -0.03 4.25
N ASP A 293 0.94 -0.63 4.74
CA ASP A 293 -0.31 -0.86 4.00
C ASP A 293 -0.16 -1.82 2.79
N TRP A 294 -0.06 -3.11 3.11
CA TRP A 294 0.12 -4.20 2.14
C TRP A 294 -1.21 -4.70 1.56
N GLN A 295 -2.19 -3.84 1.37
CA GLN A 295 -3.51 -4.30 0.93
C GLN A 295 -3.55 -4.64 -0.58
N PHE A 296 -2.64 -4.08 -1.39
CA PHE A 296 -2.65 -4.21 -2.86
C PHE A 296 -1.51 -5.04 -3.44
N PHE A 297 -0.68 -5.71 -2.63
CA PHE A 297 0.48 -6.42 -3.20
C PHE A 297 0.09 -7.39 -4.31
N CYS A 298 0.87 -7.52 -5.37
CA CYS A 298 0.57 -8.47 -6.44
C CYS A 298 1.86 -9.07 -6.99
N TYR A 299 1.73 -10.04 -7.88
CA TYR A 299 2.87 -10.64 -8.57
C TYR A 299 3.04 -10.03 -9.95
N CYS A 300 4.07 -9.20 -10.12
CA CYS A 300 4.36 -8.52 -11.38
C CYS A 300 5.86 -8.17 -11.47
N PRO A 301 6.35 -7.62 -12.59
CA PRO A 301 7.75 -7.23 -12.69
C PRO A 301 8.10 -6.15 -11.67
N PRO A 302 9.25 -6.24 -10.97
CA PRO A 302 9.66 -5.26 -9.96
C PRO A 302 9.82 -3.84 -10.51
N ALA A 303 10.05 -3.73 -11.82
CA ALA A 303 10.14 -2.45 -12.52
C ALA A 303 8.84 -1.64 -12.44
N ILE A 304 7.69 -2.30 -12.28
CA ILE A 304 6.39 -1.64 -12.09
C ILE A 304 6.38 -0.84 -10.79
N ASP A 305 6.76 -1.45 -9.67
CA ASP A 305 6.86 -0.76 -8.37
C ASP A 305 7.91 0.36 -8.41
N PHE A 306 9.06 0.09 -9.01
CA PHE A 306 10.12 1.08 -9.20
C PHE A 306 9.60 2.34 -9.94
N MET A 307 8.94 2.15 -11.08
CA MET A 307 8.42 3.26 -11.88
C MET A 307 7.23 3.94 -11.22
N CYS A 308 6.26 3.19 -10.70
CA CYS A 308 5.12 3.76 -9.99
C CYS A 308 5.58 4.59 -8.79
N CYS A 309 6.57 4.11 -8.01
CA CYS A 309 7.14 4.87 -6.91
C CYS A 309 7.65 6.23 -7.40
N LEU A 310 8.50 6.27 -8.42
CA LEU A 310 9.05 7.52 -8.94
C LEU A 310 7.95 8.47 -9.43
N TYR A 311 7.00 7.99 -10.24
CA TYR A 311 5.94 8.85 -10.80
C TYR A 311 4.92 9.34 -9.76
N LEU A 312 4.68 8.58 -8.71
CA LEU A 312 3.75 8.97 -7.65
C LEU A 312 4.39 9.89 -6.61
N THR A 313 5.70 9.80 -6.37
CA THR A 313 6.36 10.57 -5.29
C THR A 313 7.21 11.74 -5.77
N THR A 314 7.66 11.78 -7.03
CA THR A 314 8.57 12.84 -7.52
C THR A 314 7.92 13.79 -8.54
N ASP A 315 8.60 14.90 -8.81
CA ASP A 315 8.31 15.77 -9.98
C ASP A 315 9.15 15.34 -11.20
N ARG A 316 8.81 15.87 -12.38
CA ARG A 316 9.50 15.56 -13.64
C ARG A 316 10.95 16.02 -13.62
N SER A 317 11.25 17.18 -13.01
CA SER A 317 12.62 17.70 -12.92
C SER A 317 13.55 16.72 -12.20
N THR A 318 13.08 16.13 -11.10
CA THR A 318 13.79 15.12 -10.32
C THR A 318 14.01 13.85 -11.14
N ARG A 319 12.98 13.37 -11.84
CA ARG A 319 13.11 12.20 -12.73
C ARG A 319 14.12 12.49 -13.85
N ASP A 320 13.97 13.58 -14.56
CA ASP A 320 14.81 13.94 -15.70
C ASP A 320 16.29 14.12 -15.30
N SER A 321 16.54 14.62 -14.08
CA SER A 321 17.90 14.87 -13.59
C SER A 321 18.58 13.65 -12.96
N HIS A 322 17.81 12.68 -12.45
CA HIS A 322 18.34 11.63 -11.57
C HIS A 322 17.92 10.21 -11.92
N PHE A 323 17.15 9.99 -12.99
CA PHE A 323 16.61 8.68 -13.34
C PHE A 323 17.68 7.57 -13.41
N ASP A 324 18.74 7.77 -14.19
CA ASP A 324 19.80 6.76 -14.35
C ASP A 324 20.47 6.41 -13.02
N PHE A 325 20.68 7.42 -12.17
CA PHE A 325 21.20 7.23 -10.83
C PHE A 325 20.24 6.41 -9.97
N PHE A 326 18.94 6.71 -10.01
CA PHE A 326 17.92 5.94 -9.28
C PHE A 326 17.82 4.49 -9.74
N ALA A 327 17.84 4.26 -11.06
CA ALA A 327 17.83 2.91 -11.63
C ALA A 327 19.04 2.10 -11.14
N LYS A 328 20.24 2.71 -11.11
CA LYS A 328 21.44 2.07 -10.57
C LYS A 328 21.35 1.81 -9.07
N VAL A 329 20.91 2.79 -8.27
CA VAL A 329 20.73 2.59 -6.82
C VAL A 329 19.80 1.43 -6.53
N TYR A 330 18.66 1.35 -7.21
CA TYR A 330 17.73 0.24 -7.06
C TYR A 330 18.38 -1.10 -7.43
N TYR A 331 18.96 -1.17 -8.62
CA TYR A 331 19.51 -2.41 -9.16
C TYR A 331 20.70 -2.92 -8.33
N ASP A 332 21.67 -2.06 -8.03
CA ASP A 332 22.87 -2.42 -7.27
C ASP A 332 22.50 -2.88 -5.85
N SER A 333 21.49 -2.25 -5.23
CA SER A 333 20.98 -2.67 -3.91
C SER A 333 20.30 -4.04 -3.96
N LEU A 334 19.58 -4.34 -5.05
CA LEU A 334 18.96 -5.65 -5.26
C LEU A 334 20.03 -6.72 -5.50
N VAL A 335 21.03 -6.41 -6.33
CA VAL A 335 22.17 -7.29 -6.62
C VAL A 335 22.93 -7.65 -5.35
N GLN A 336 23.28 -6.64 -4.56
CA GLN A 336 23.94 -6.83 -3.28
C GLN A 336 23.12 -7.74 -2.36
N SER A 337 21.80 -7.49 -2.23
CA SER A 337 20.91 -8.26 -1.34
C SER A 337 20.80 -9.74 -1.76
N LEU A 338 20.85 -10.03 -3.06
CA LEU A 338 20.82 -11.40 -3.58
C LEU A 338 22.17 -12.11 -3.45
N ALA A 339 23.26 -11.38 -3.68
CA ALA A 339 24.63 -11.90 -3.55
C ALA A 339 24.95 -12.29 -2.08
N GLU A 340 24.46 -11.53 -1.10
CA GLU A 340 24.56 -11.86 0.33
C GLU A 340 23.95 -13.23 0.68
N GLU A 341 23.01 -13.73 -0.12
CA GLU A 341 22.34 -15.03 0.04
C GLU A 341 22.87 -16.09 -0.96
N GLY A 342 23.96 -15.78 -1.67
CA GLY A 342 24.65 -16.69 -2.58
C GLY A 342 23.98 -16.87 -3.95
N LEU A 343 23.05 -16.00 -4.35
CA LEU A 343 22.48 -16.00 -5.69
C LEU A 343 23.25 -15.06 -6.62
N ASP A 344 23.65 -15.59 -7.78
CA ASP A 344 24.26 -14.81 -8.87
C ASP A 344 23.18 -14.17 -9.75
N VAL A 345 22.99 -12.86 -9.56
CA VAL A 345 21.91 -12.08 -10.18
C VAL A 345 21.99 -12.06 -11.70
N GLU A 346 23.16 -12.16 -12.31
CA GLU A 346 23.29 -12.12 -13.77
C GLU A 346 22.52 -13.27 -14.45
N ASN A 347 22.33 -14.38 -13.74
CA ASN A 347 21.59 -15.54 -14.26
C ASN A 347 20.06 -15.41 -14.09
N TYR A 348 19.57 -14.49 -13.26
CA TYR A 348 18.15 -14.40 -12.88
C TYR A 348 17.51 -13.04 -13.22
N PHE A 349 18.28 -11.95 -13.16
CA PHE A 349 17.81 -10.58 -13.33
C PHE A 349 18.96 -9.64 -13.73
N SER A 350 19.51 -9.81 -14.93
CA SER A 350 20.60 -8.96 -15.44
C SER A 350 20.21 -7.49 -15.59
N TRP A 351 21.20 -6.60 -15.64
CA TRP A 351 20.97 -5.16 -15.83
C TRP A 351 20.17 -4.89 -17.10
N THR A 352 20.54 -5.53 -18.22
CA THR A 352 19.83 -5.37 -19.51
C THR A 352 18.38 -5.85 -19.43
N ALA A 353 18.09 -6.92 -18.68
CA ALA A 353 16.72 -7.37 -18.47
C ALA A 353 15.91 -6.34 -17.66
N PHE A 354 16.53 -5.77 -16.61
CA PHE A 354 15.93 -4.69 -15.84
C PHE A 354 15.69 -3.43 -16.68
N GLU A 355 16.64 -3.04 -17.54
CA GLU A 355 16.49 -1.90 -18.46
C GLU A 355 15.31 -2.06 -19.40
N LYS A 356 15.20 -3.23 -20.06
CA LYS A 356 14.04 -3.52 -20.90
C LYS A 356 12.74 -3.45 -20.10
N SER A 357 12.72 -4.07 -18.92
CA SER A 357 11.53 -4.13 -18.07
C SER A 357 11.10 -2.74 -17.60
N TYR A 358 12.03 -1.87 -17.19
CA TYR A 358 11.66 -0.54 -16.71
C TYR A 358 11.21 0.38 -17.85
N ILE A 359 11.72 0.25 -19.07
CA ILE A 359 11.25 1.06 -20.20
C ILE A 359 9.76 0.81 -20.44
N GLU A 360 9.34 -0.46 -20.44
CA GLU A 360 7.92 -0.83 -20.55
C GLU A 360 7.12 -0.38 -19.32
N ALA A 361 7.66 -0.56 -18.12
CA ALA A 361 7.02 -0.13 -16.88
C ALA A 361 6.83 1.39 -16.78
N ARG A 362 7.69 2.19 -17.40
CA ARG A 362 7.57 3.66 -17.43
C ARG A 362 6.25 4.09 -18.07
N ASP A 363 5.95 3.51 -19.22
CA ASP A 363 4.77 3.85 -19.99
C ASP A 363 3.49 3.44 -19.24
N ILE A 364 3.53 2.29 -18.57
CA ILE A 364 2.49 1.83 -17.66
C ILE A 364 2.35 2.77 -16.45
N ALA A 365 3.45 3.21 -15.85
CA ALA A 365 3.45 4.08 -14.68
C ALA A 365 2.92 5.48 -14.98
N LEU A 366 3.13 6.02 -16.19
CA LEU A 366 2.51 7.27 -16.63
C LEU A 366 0.97 7.18 -16.61
N ILE A 367 0.43 6.09 -17.18
CA ILE A 367 -1.02 5.82 -17.18
C ILE A 367 -1.52 5.57 -15.76
N TYR A 368 -0.80 4.77 -14.98
CA TYR A 368 -1.13 4.51 -13.58
C TYR A 368 -1.18 5.82 -12.76
N ALA A 369 -0.19 6.70 -12.93
CA ALA A 369 -0.10 7.96 -12.21
C ALA A 369 -1.26 8.90 -12.56
N VAL A 370 -1.58 9.08 -13.85
CA VAL A 370 -2.68 9.99 -14.24
C VAL A 370 -4.05 9.49 -13.76
N LEU A 371 -4.25 8.17 -13.65
CA LEU A 371 -5.48 7.59 -13.12
C LEU A 371 -5.58 7.76 -11.60
N ASN A 372 -4.48 7.53 -10.86
CA ASN A 372 -4.51 7.45 -9.40
C ASN A 372 -4.22 8.78 -8.67
N LEU A 373 -3.40 9.67 -9.26
CA LEU A 373 -3.06 10.96 -8.63
C LEU A 373 -4.31 11.83 -8.38
N GLN A 374 -5.36 11.63 -9.19
CA GLN A 374 -6.64 12.30 -9.01
C GLN A 374 -7.28 12.08 -7.63
N ILE A 375 -7.06 10.90 -7.03
CA ILE A 375 -7.54 10.54 -5.69
C ILE A 375 -6.45 10.71 -4.64
N ILE A 376 -5.22 10.29 -4.94
CA ILE A 376 -4.07 10.37 -4.03
C ILE A 376 -3.88 11.82 -3.54
N LEU A 377 -3.93 12.80 -4.44
CA LEU A 377 -3.65 14.20 -4.13
C LEU A 377 -4.87 15.00 -3.63
N LEU A 378 -6.01 14.37 -3.32
CA LEU A 378 -7.16 15.11 -2.80
C LEU A 378 -6.81 15.85 -1.49
N SER A 379 -7.27 17.09 -1.36
CA SER A 379 -7.18 17.85 -0.11
C SER A 379 -7.87 17.13 1.05
N SER A 380 -7.37 17.34 2.27
CA SER A 380 -7.91 16.71 3.47
C SER A 380 -9.40 17.02 3.66
N GLU A 381 -9.84 18.23 3.33
CA GLU A 381 -11.26 18.63 3.37
C GLU A 381 -12.11 17.73 2.46
N ILE A 382 -11.67 17.55 1.22
CA ILE A 382 -12.37 16.74 0.23
C ILE A 382 -12.31 15.26 0.58
N THR A 383 -11.16 14.77 1.06
CA THR A 383 -11.05 13.40 1.58
C THR A 383 -12.05 13.16 2.71
N VAL A 384 -12.15 14.07 3.69
CA VAL A 384 -13.13 13.98 4.79
C VAL A 384 -14.56 13.95 4.25
N ASN A 385 -14.88 14.87 3.34
CA ASN A 385 -16.23 15.00 2.78
C ASN A 385 -16.69 13.70 2.08
N TYR A 386 -15.91 13.19 1.13
CA TYR A 386 -16.32 12.03 0.35
C TYR A 386 -16.05 10.70 1.07
N PHE A 387 -14.88 10.50 1.68
CA PHE A 387 -14.50 9.19 2.20
C PHE A 387 -15.04 8.89 3.60
N TYR A 388 -15.48 9.90 4.35
CA TYR A 388 -15.99 9.72 5.72
C TYR A 388 -17.43 10.19 5.91
N ASN A 389 -17.84 11.28 5.24
CA ASN A 389 -19.14 11.91 5.53
C ASN A 389 -20.25 11.61 4.52
N SER A 390 -19.96 11.24 3.26
CA SER A 390 -20.98 11.14 2.20
C SER A 390 -20.76 9.94 1.27
N ILE A 391 -21.34 8.81 1.63
CA ILE A 391 -21.20 7.53 0.91
C ILE A 391 -21.81 7.59 -0.49
N GLU A 392 -22.96 8.22 -0.64
CA GLU A 392 -23.65 8.36 -1.94
C GLU A 392 -22.79 9.15 -2.91
N LYS A 393 -22.18 10.24 -2.44
CA LYS A 393 -21.27 11.05 -3.23
C LYS A 393 -20.00 10.28 -3.59
N LEU A 394 -19.45 9.48 -2.67
CA LEU A 394 -18.26 8.69 -2.96
C LEU A 394 -18.51 7.65 -4.06
N GLU A 395 -19.67 7.00 -4.05
CA GLU A 395 -20.04 6.01 -5.07
C GLU A 395 -20.11 6.68 -6.47
N GLU A 396 -20.67 7.89 -6.58
CA GLU A 396 -20.69 8.69 -7.82
C GLU A 396 -19.29 9.16 -8.26
N ILE A 397 -18.41 9.52 -7.32
CA ILE A 397 -17.02 9.92 -7.62
C ILE A 397 -16.15 8.75 -8.06
N LEU A 398 -16.33 7.58 -7.44
CA LEU A 398 -15.49 6.42 -7.71
C LEU A 398 -15.97 5.61 -8.92
N TYR A 399 -17.28 5.50 -9.13
CA TYR A 399 -17.85 4.57 -10.11
C TYR A 399 -18.87 5.20 -11.08
N GLY A 400 -19.15 6.49 -10.94
CA GLY A 400 -20.06 7.25 -11.81
C GLY A 400 -19.38 8.42 -12.51
N ASP A 401 -20.18 9.41 -12.93
CA ASP A 401 -19.74 10.55 -13.72
C ASP A 401 -19.24 11.75 -12.89
N GLY A 402 -19.30 11.65 -11.56
CA GLY A 402 -18.96 12.76 -10.65
C GLY A 402 -17.47 13.12 -10.63
N ARG A 403 -16.59 12.28 -11.19
CA ARG A 403 -15.14 12.52 -11.20
C ARG A 403 -14.75 13.84 -11.89
N ALA A 404 -15.45 14.22 -12.96
CA ALA A 404 -15.17 15.46 -13.69
C ALA A 404 -15.32 16.70 -12.79
N GLU A 405 -16.41 16.79 -12.03
CA GLU A 405 -16.65 17.93 -11.14
C GLU A 405 -15.61 18.00 -10.02
N LEU A 406 -15.30 16.86 -9.40
CA LEU A 406 -14.27 16.75 -8.38
C LEU A 406 -12.91 17.26 -8.88
N VAL A 407 -12.50 16.81 -10.06
CA VAL A 407 -11.25 17.20 -10.69
C VAL A 407 -11.23 18.71 -10.97
N ARG A 408 -12.30 19.28 -11.54
CA ARG A 408 -12.38 20.73 -11.79
C ARG A 408 -12.22 21.52 -10.50
N TYR A 409 -12.98 21.13 -9.47
CA TYR A 409 -12.93 21.78 -8.16
C TYR A 409 -11.52 21.73 -7.56
N GLN A 410 -10.87 20.56 -7.57
CA GLN A 410 -9.53 20.42 -7.01
C GLN A 410 -8.47 21.16 -7.82
N CYS A 411 -8.56 21.15 -9.15
CA CYS A 411 -7.66 21.96 -9.97
C CYS A 411 -7.82 23.47 -9.72
N GLU A 412 -9.01 23.94 -9.35
CA GLU A 412 -9.26 25.34 -9.00
C GLU A 412 -8.74 25.70 -7.60
N LYS A 413 -8.96 24.81 -6.61
CA LYS A 413 -8.67 25.11 -5.20
C LYS A 413 -7.27 24.70 -4.74
N GLU A 414 -6.66 23.71 -5.38
CA GLU A 414 -5.37 23.13 -4.97
C GLU A 414 -4.34 23.26 -6.11
N PRO A 415 -3.54 24.34 -6.14
CA PRO A 415 -2.56 24.56 -7.22
C PRO A 415 -1.56 23.42 -7.38
N ILE A 416 -1.14 22.78 -6.29
CA ILE A 416 -0.19 21.66 -6.33
C ILE A 416 -0.85 20.42 -6.95
N TYR A 417 -2.13 20.17 -6.67
CA TYR A 417 -2.90 19.11 -7.32
C TYR A 417 -2.92 19.30 -8.84
N LYS A 418 -3.26 20.52 -9.29
CA LYS A 418 -3.27 20.88 -10.71
C LYS A 418 -1.89 20.68 -11.34
N MET A 419 -0.85 21.26 -10.75
CA MET A 419 0.52 21.22 -11.25
C MET A 419 1.03 19.78 -11.42
N ARG A 420 0.94 18.95 -10.36
CA ARG A 420 1.45 17.56 -10.36
C ARG A 420 0.77 16.70 -11.42
N ILE A 421 -0.54 16.86 -11.62
CA ILE A 421 -1.27 16.06 -12.61
C ILE A 421 -1.03 16.57 -14.03
N PHE A 422 -0.97 17.89 -14.22
CA PHE A 422 -0.70 18.49 -15.54
C PHE A 422 0.69 18.09 -16.05
N GLU A 423 1.67 18.04 -15.16
CA GLU A 423 3.03 17.57 -15.47
C GLU A 423 3.02 16.15 -16.05
N ILE A 424 2.22 15.23 -15.50
CA ILE A 424 2.07 13.87 -16.02
C ILE A 424 1.42 13.86 -17.41
N ILE A 425 0.40 14.70 -17.66
CA ILE A 425 -0.21 14.80 -18.99
C ILE A 425 0.79 15.31 -20.04
N HIS A 426 1.60 16.30 -19.69
CA HIS A 426 2.66 16.79 -20.58
C HIS A 426 3.68 15.68 -20.85
N GLU A 427 4.08 14.92 -19.83
CA GLU A 427 5.01 13.83 -20.03
C GLU A 427 4.42 12.68 -20.85
N ILE A 428 3.11 12.38 -20.69
CA ILE A 428 2.38 11.45 -21.57
C ILE A 428 2.47 11.92 -23.02
N LYS A 429 2.17 13.19 -23.29
CA LYS A 429 2.24 13.76 -24.65
C LYS A 429 3.65 13.64 -25.24
N ASP A 430 4.68 13.85 -24.42
CA ASP A 430 6.08 13.87 -24.85
C ASP A 430 6.69 12.47 -25.04
N ARG A 431 6.30 11.50 -24.19
CA ARG A 431 7.03 10.23 -24.03
C ARG A 431 6.22 8.98 -24.28
N LEU A 432 4.91 9.00 -24.04
CA LEU A 432 4.10 7.79 -24.15
C LEU A 432 4.04 7.38 -25.64
N PRO A 433 4.26 6.10 -25.98
CA PRO A 433 4.05 5.63 -27.35
C PRO A 433 2.59 5.82 -27.79
N LYS A 434 2.40 6.11 -29.09
CA LYS A 434 1.07 6.38 -29.64
C LYS A 434 0.08 5.24 -29.41
N HIS A 435 0.57 4.00 -29.46
CA HIS A 435 -0.22 2.79 -29.27
C HIS A 435 0.43 1.92 -28.19
N PRO A 436 -0.34 1.30 -27.29
CA PRO A 436 0.19 0.29 -26.37
C PRO A 436 0.65 -0.95 -27.15
N PRO A 437 1.57 -1.76 -26.60
CA PRO A 437 2.04 -2.98 -27.25
C PRO A 437 0.87 -3.92 -27.57
N ASN A 438 1.05 -4.74 -28.60
CA ASN A 438 0.14 -5.85 -28.88
C ASN A 438 0.52 -6.99 -27.93
N LEU A 439 -0.37 -7.27 -26.97
CA LEU A 439 -0.19 -8.28 -25.93
C LEU A 439 -0.75 -9.63 -26.36
#